data_AF-A0AA35JE35-F1
#
_entry.id   AF-A0AA35JE35-F1
#
_cell.length_a   1.000
_cell.length_b   1.000
_cell.length_c   1.000
_cell.angle_alpha   90.00
_cell.angle_beta   90.00
_cell.angle_gamma   90.00
#
_symmetry.space_group_name_H-M   'P 1'
#
loop_
_entity.id
_entity.type
_entity.pdbx_description
1 polymer ?
#
loop_
_entity_poly.entity_id
_entity_poly.type
_entity_poly.pdbx_seq_one_letter_code
_entity_poly.pdbx_strand_id
1 'polypeptide(L)'
;MQDNSTHSRESVSAGDDPLGIDKLTVDYDYLLYKIKDYVQSIQLDTTELCKKQNELIVSGIIESTIDKNIVKFEELLKKCDELENHFEMLNQLAMITDTFKERIAVAVHDYNELKKGVNKTK
;
A
#
# COMPACT_ATOMS: atom_id res chain seq x y z
N MET A 1 54.79 -23.47 -50.85
CA MET A 1 54.90 -22.79 -52.16
C MET A 1 53.48 -22.46 -52.61
N GLN A 2 53.28 -21.20 -53.04
CA GLN A 2 52.08 -20.59 -53.66
C GLN A 2 50.77 -20.57 -52.85
N ASP A 3 50.38 -19.39 -52.36
CA ASP A 3 49.45 -18.55 -53.12
C ASP A 3 49.66 -17.06 -52.80
N ASN A 4 49.42 -16.23 -53.80
CA ASN A 4 49.85 -14.86 -53.97
C ASN A 4 48.62 -13.96 -53.96
N SER A 5 48.48 -13.05 -53.00
CA SER A 5 47.76 -11.79 -53.26
C SER A 5 48.03 -10.76 -52.16
N THR A 6 49.16 -10.09 -52.32
CA THR A 6 49.37 -8.76 -51.76
C THR A 6 48.37 -7.84 -52.46
N HIS A 7 47.21 -7.61 -51.85
CA HIS A 7 46.33 -6.54 -52.31
C HIS A 7 46.95 -5.22 -51.85
N SER A 8 47.78 -4.67 -52.72
CA SER A 8 48.26 -3.30 -52.68
C SER A 8 47.10 -2.38 -52.35
N ARG A 9 47.18 -1.69 -51.20
CA ARG A 9 46.42 -0.46 -50.97
C ARG A 9 47.03 0.59 -51.89
N GLU A 10 46.60 0.58 -53.15
CA GLU A 10 46.81 1.70 -54.04
C GLU A 10 46.11 2.92 -53.43
N SER A 11 46.93 3.94 -53.20
CA SER A 11 46.54 5.31 -52.90
C SER A 11 45.53 5.77 -53.96
N VAL A 12 44.26 5.84 -53.56
CA VAL A 12 43.18 6.36 -54.39
C VAL A 12 43.48 7.83 -54.68
N SER A 13 43.80 8.09 -55.94
CA SER A 13 44.02 9.39 -56.53
C SER A 13 42.82 10.31 -56.30
N ALA A 14 43.05 11.61 -56.14
CA ALA A 14 42.05 12.65 -55.91
C ALA A 14 41.12 12.93 -57.13
N GLY A 15 40.65 11.87 -57.80
CA GLY A 15 39.78 11.93 -58.98
C GLY A 15 38.62 10.93 -59.00
N ASP A 16 38.45 10.06 -57.99
CA ASP A 16 37.50 8.93 -58.07
C ASP A 16 36.10 9.15 -57.50
N ASP A 17 35.80 10.29 -56.87
CA ASP A 17 34.43 10.60 -56.40
C ASP A 17 34.00 12.03 -56.77
N PRO A 18 33.77 12.31 -58.08
CA PRO A 18 33.40 13.63 -58.56
C PRO A 18 32.03 14.12 -58.04
N LEU A 19 31.22 13.23 -57.45
CA LEU A 19 29.89 13.54 -56.91
C LEU A 19 29.87 13.56 -55.38
N GLY A 20 30.94 13.15 -54.70
CA GLY A 20 31.04 13.14 -53.23
C GLY A 20 30.18 12.07 -52.56
N ILE A 21 29.80 11.00 -53.28
CA ILE A 21 28.88 9.96 -52.81
C ILE A 21 29.50 9.11 -51.69
N ASP A 22 30.79 8.84 -51.75
CA ASP A 22 31.47 8.04 -50.73
C ASP A 22 31.50 8.79 -49.40
N LYS A 23 31.79 10.09 -49.46
CA LYS A 23 31.74 10.97 -48.29
C LYS A 23 30.31 11.08 -47.74
N LEU A 24 29.32 11.27 -48.61
CA LEU A 24 27.91 11.36 -48.21
C LEU A 24 27.43 10.09 -47.52
N THR A 25 27.86 8.92 -47.99
CA THR A 25 27.52 7.62 -47.40
C THR A 25 28.10 7.49 -45.99
N VAL A 26 29.37 7.85 -45.80
CA VAL A 26 30.02 7.85 -44.48
C VAL A 26 29.34 8.83 -43.51
N ASP A 27 29.02 10.04 -43.98
CA ASP A 27 28.33 11.05 -43.18
C ASP A 27 26.91 10.58 -42.78
N TYR A 28 26.23 9.86 -43.68
CA TYR A 28 24.91 9.27 -43.43
C TYR A 28 24.95 8.14 -42.40
N ASP A 29 25.91 7.21 -42.52
CA ASP A 29 26.11 6.14 -41.54
C ASP A 29 26.43 6.70 -40.15
N TYR A 30 27.25 7.76 -40.10
CA TYR A 30 27.56 8.45 -38.85
C TYR A 30 26.31 9.12 -38.23
N LEU A 31 25.46 9.72 -39.06
CA LEU A 31 24.19 10.29 -38.62
C LEU A 31 23.26 9.21 -38.05
N LEU A 32 23.12 8.07 -38.74
CA LEU A 32 22.33 6.94 -38.26
C LEU A 32 22.85 6.39 -36.93
N TYR A 33 24.16 6.28 -36.78
CA TYR A 33 24.79 5.87 -35.53
C TYR A 33 24.45 6.83 -34.38
N LYS A 34 24.58 8.15 -34.60
CA LYS A 34 24.22 9.16 -33.60
C LYS A 34 22.75 9.11 -33.21
N ILE A 35 21.85 8.95 -34.18
CA ILE A 35 20.41 8.84 -33.91
C ILE A 35 20.13 7.60 -33.06
N LYS A 36 20.75 6.46 -33.39
CA LYS A 36 20.60 5.22 -32.63
C LYS A 36 21.06 5.37 -31.19
N ASP A 37 22.23 5.97 -30.98
CA ASP A 37 22.81 6.21 -29.66
C ASP A 37 21.91 7.12 -28.81
N TYR A 38 21.41 8.21 -29.41
CA TYR A 38 20.49 9.13 -28.75
C TYR A 38 19.15 8.47 -28.38
N VAL A 39 18.57 7.65 -29.27
CA VAL A 39 17.34 6.90 -28.99
C VAL A 39 17.55 5.88 -27.86
N GLN A 40 18.72 5.22 -27.82
CA GLN A 40 19.08 4.32 -26.72
C GLN A 40 19.20 5.06 -25.38
N SER A 41 19.78 6.25 -25.37
CA SER A 41 19.83 7.10 -24.18
C SER A 41 18.43 7.44 -23.68
N ILE A 42 17.54 7.92 -24.58
CA ILE A 42 16.15 8.24 -24.22
C ILE A 42 15.44 7.01 -23.63
N GLN A 43 15.65 5.83 -24.22
CA GLN A 43 15.04 4.60 -23.73
C GLN A 43 15.51 4.27 -22.30
N LEU A 44 16.81 4.39 -22.03
CA LEU A 44 17.40 4.15 -20.71
C LEU A 44 16.81 5.13 -19.69
N ASP A 45 16.84 6.42 -19.99
CA ASP A 45 16.34 7.49 -19.11
C ASP A 45 14.84 7.31 -18.80
N THR A 46 14.05 6.98 -19.82
CA THR A 46 12.61 6.76 -19.69
C THR A 46 12.32 5.54 -18.80
N THR A 47 13.09 4.46 -19.00
CA THR A 47 12.94 3.23 -18.21
C THR A 47 13.27 3.48 -16.74
N GLU A 48 14.35 4.22 -16.47
CA GLU A 48 14.75 4.58 -15.10
C GLU A 48 13.69 5.46 -14.42
N LEU A 49 13.16 6.46 -15.12
CA LEU A 49 12.11 7.34 -14.62
C LEU A 49 10.85 6.55 -14.24
N CYS A 50 10.40 5.64 -15.10
CA CYS A 50 9.23 4.80 -14.84
C CYS A 50 9.45 3.91 -13.60
N LYS A 51 10.63 3.30 -13.45
CA LYS A 51 10.95 2.49 -12.26
C LYS A 51 10.91 3.31 -10.98
N LYS A 52 11.58 4.46 -10.98
CA LYS A 52 11.63 5.36 -9.82
C LYS A 52 10.24 5.85 -9.42
N GLN A 53 9.38 6.17 -10.40
CA GLN A 53 8.03 6.60 -10.12
C GLN A 53 7.17 5.46 -9.55
N ASN A 54 7.32 4.24 -10.06
CA ASN A 54 6.65 3.06 -9.52
C ASN A 54 7.07 2.78 -8.07
N GLU A 55 8.38 2.83 -7.77
CA GLU A 55 8.89 2.66 -6.41
C GLU A 55 8.29 3.68 -5.44
N LEU A 56 8.30 4.97 -5.79
CA LEU A 56 7.72 6.03 -4.95
C LEU A 56 6.23 5.83 -4.66
N ILE A 57 5.45 5.34 -5.64
CA ILE A 57 4.02 5.07 -5.47
C ILE A 57 3.81 3.87 -4.54
N VAL A 58 4.50 2.76 -4.81
CA VAL A 58 4.34 1.50 -4.10
C VAL A 58 4.82 1.62 -2.65
N SER A 59 6.07 2.04 -2.45
CA SER A 59 6.68 2.07 -1.10
C SER A 59 6.30 3.32 -0.32
N GLY A 60 6.15 4.46 -1.00
CA GLY A 60 5.94 5.74 -0.32
C GLY A 60 4.48 5.98 0.08
N ILE A 61 3.55 5.73 -0.85
CA ILE A 61 2.15 6.15 -0.68
C ILE A 61 1.26 4.99 -0.28
N ILE A 62 1.37 3.86 -0.99
CA ILE A 62 0.43 2.75 -0.81
C ILE A 62 0.71 2.02 0.51
N GLU A 63 1.94 1.55 0.72
CA GLU A 63 2.32 0.79 1.92
C GLU A 63 2.07 1.62 3.20
N SER A 64 2.57 2.86 3.25
CA SER A 64 2.40 3.72 4.42
C SER A 64 0.95 4.11 4.74
N THR A 65 0.08 4.17 3.74
CA THR A 65 -1.35 4.47 3.95
C THR A 65 -2.10 3.24 4.46
N ILE A 66 -1.77 2.06 3.93
CA ILE A 66 -2.35 0.79 4.37
C ILE A 66 -1.99 0.54 5.83
N ASP A 67 -0.72 0.69 6.20
CA ASP A 67 -0.26 0.48 7.58
C ASP A 67 -0.95 1.42 8.57
N LYS A 68 -1.06 2.71 8.22
CA LYS A 68 -1.80 3.69 9.05
C LYS A 68 -3.26 3.32 9.21
N ASN A 69 -3.89 2.77 8.17
CA ASN A 69 -5.28 2.33 8.25
C ASN A 69 -5.43 1.08 9.13
N ILE A 70 -4.50 0.12 9.04
CA ILE A 70 -4.47 -1.05 9.92
C ILE A 70 -4.43 -0.62 11.38
N VAL A 71 -3.50 0.27 11.75
CA VAL A 71 -3.38 0.78 13.13
C VAL A 71 -4.69 1.44 13.59
N LYS A 72 -5.33 2.25 12.73
CA LYS A 72 -6.62 2.88 13.06
C LYS A 72 -7.75 1.86 13.27
N PHE A 73 -7.77 0.78 12.48
CA PHE A 73 -8.76 -0.27 12.66
C PHE A 73 -8.52 -1.07 13.94
N GLU A 74 -7.27 -1.36 14.29
CA GLU A 74 -6.94 -1.99 15.57
C GLU A 74 -7.35 -1.12 16.77
N GLU A 75 -7.11 0.20 16.71
CA GLU A 75 -7.59 1.14 17.73
C GLU A 75 -9.12 1.17 17.83
N LEU A 76 -9.82 1.09 16.70
CA LEU A 76 -11.28 1.06 16.68
C LEU A 76 -11.83 -0.24 17.28
N LEU A 77 -11.25 -1.38 16.93
CA LEU A 77 -11.64 -2.68 17.48
C LEU A 77 -11.47 -2.69 19.00
N LYS A 78 -10.36 -2.16 19.51
CA LYS A 78 -10.14 -2.05 20.96
C LYS A 78 -11.21 -1.21 21.66
N LYS A 79 -11.69 -0.13 21.03
CA LYS A 79 -12.80 0.68 21.56
C LYS A 79 -14.13 -0.07 21.52
N CYS A 80 -14.35 -0.90 20.50
CA CYS A 80 -15.51 -1.77 20.43
C CYS A 80 -15.49 -2.82 21.55
N ASP A 81 -14.34 -3.44 21.82
CA ASP A 81 -14.18 -4.41 22.91
C ASP A 81 -14.44 -3.76 24.29
N GLU A 82 -13.93 -2.53 24.49
CA GLU A 82 -14.20 -1.76 25.71
C GLU A 82 -15.68 -1.43 25.87
N LEU A 83 -16.34 -1.05 24.77
CA LEU A 83 -17.78 -0.80 24.75
C LEU A 83 -18.58 -2.07 25.07
N GLU A 84 -18.18 -3.23 24.52
CA GLU A 84 -18.82 -4.52 24.80
C GLU A 84 -18.71 -4.88 26.29
N ASN A 85 -17.54 -4.68 26.90
CA ASN A 85 -17.36 -4.86 28.35
C ASN A 85 -18.29 -3.94 29.18
N HIS A 86 -18.50 -2.69 28.74
CA HIS A 86 -19.44 -1.80 29.40
C HIS A 86 -20.90 -2.30 29.32
N PHE A 87 -21.29 -2.89 28.18
CA PHE A 87 -22.60 -3.52 28.05
C PHE A 87 -22.76 -4.74 28.94
N GLU A 88 -21.73 -5.59 29.06
CA GLU A 88 -21.77 -6.71 30.01
C GLU A 88 -21.95 -6.24 31.44
N MET A 89 -21.22 -5.20 31.85
CA MET A 89 -21.34 -4.63 33.20
C MET A 89 -22.74 -4.03 33.45
N LEU A 90 -23.35 -3.39 32.45
CA LEU A 90 -24.73 -2.91 32.54
C LEU A 90 -25.73 -4.07 32.71
N ASN A 91 -25.53 -5.18 32.01
CA ASN A 91 -26.36 -6.37 32.18
C ASN A 91 -26.23 -6.96 33.60
N GLN A 92 -25.02 -7.02 34.14
CA GLN A 92 -24.80 -7.45 35.52
C GLN A 92 -25.53 -6.54 36.53
N LEU A 93 -25.50 -5.22 36.32
CA LEU A 93 -26.21 -4.27 37.17
C LEU A 93 -27.73 -4.46 37.12
N ALA A 94 -28.28 -4.79 35.95
CA ALA A 94 -29.70 -5.10 35.80
C ALA A 94 -30.08 -6.34 36.64
N MET A 95 -29.29 -7.41 36.55
CA MET A 95 -29.51 -8.64 37.36
C MET A 95 -29.48 -8.37 38.86
N ILE A 96 -28.53 -7.54 39.31
CA ILE A 96 -28.45 -7.11 40.72
C ILE A 96 -29.72 -6.35 41.11
N THR A 97 -30.16 -5.41 40.27
CA THR A 97 -31.34 -4.58 40.52
C THR A 97 -32.60 -5.44 40.65
N ASP A 98 -32.77 -6.43 39.78
CA ASP A 98 -33.93 -7.33 39.84
C ASP A 98 -33.90 -8.22 41.08
N THR A 99 -32.73 -8.72 41.47
CA THR A 99 -32.55 -9.46 42.74
C THR A 99 -32.93 -8.58 43.95
N PHE A 100 -32.56 -7.29 43.94
CA PHE A 100 -32.96 -6.37 45.00
C PHE A 100 -34.47 -6.13 45.06
N LYS A 101 -35.13 -5.97 43.90
CA LYS A 101 -36.59 -5.82 43.84
C LYS A 101 -37.29 -7.03 44.45
N GLU A 102 -36.86 -8.24 44.13
CA GLU A 102 -37.41 -9.47 44.72
C GLU A 102 -37.24 -9.50 46.23
N ARG A 103 -36.04 -9.19 46.73
CA ARG A 103 -35.77 -9.14 48.18
C ARG A 103 -36.61 -8.09 48.90
N ILE A 104 -36.83 -6.92 48.29
CA ILE A 104 -37.70 -5.87 48.85
C ILE A 104 -39.15 -6.37 48.87
N ALA A 105 -39.63 -7.02 47.82
CA ALA A 105 -40.98 -7.56 47.77
C ALA A 105 -41.23 -8.58 48.89
N VAL A 106 -40.27 -9.48 49.14
CA VAL A 106 -40.33 -10.43 50.26
C VAL A 106 -40.35 -9.69 51.61
N ALA A 107 -39.44 -8.74 51.84
CA ALA A 107 -39.39 -7.99 53.09
C ALA A 107 -40.69 -7.19 53.35
N VAL A 108 -41.29 -6.61 52.31
CA VAL A 108 -42.57 -5.90 52.39
C VAL A 108 -43.71 -6.87 52.70
N HIS A 109 -43.73 -8.04 52.07
CA HIS A 109 -44.70 -9.09 52.36
C HIS A 109 -44.64 -9.52 53.84
N ASP A 110 -43.45 -9.85 54.33
CA ASP A 110 -43.23 -10.32 55.70
C ASP A 110 -43.59 -9.25 56.74
N TYR A 111 -43.24 -7.98 56.47
CA TYR A 111 -43.66 -6.85 57.29
C TYR A 111 -45.18 -6.71 57.37
N ASN A 112 -45.87 -6.85 56.23
CA ASN A 112 -47.33 -6.74 56.18
C ASN A 112 -48.02 -7.89 56.93
N GLU A 113 -47.50 -9.12 56.84
CA GLU A 113 -48.02 -10.27 57.60
C GLU A 113 -47.82 -10.11 59.11
N LEU A 114 -46.65 -9.66 59.56
CA LEU A 114 -46.38 -9.33 60.96
C LEU A 114 -47.34 -8.25 61.48
N LYS A 115 -47.55 -7.17 60.71
CA LYS A 115 -48.49 -6.09 61.05
C LYS A 115 -49.93 -6.60 61.20
N LYS A 116 -50.38 -7.52 60.36
CA LYS A 116 -51.71 -8.15 60.47
C LYS A 116 -51.82 -9.05 61.71
N GLY A 117 -50.77 -9.81 62.03
CA GLY A 117 -50.71 -10.66 63.23
C GLY A 117 -50.81 -9.86 64.53
N VAL A 118 -50.12 -8.71 64.61
CA VAL A 118 -50.19 -7.79 65.76
C VAL A 118 -51.60 -7.23 65.96
N ASN A 119 -52.34 -6.95 64.89
CA ASN A 119 -53.71 -6.42 64.98
C ASN A 119 -54.78 -7.47 65.34
N LYS A 120 -54.50 -8.77 65.22
CA LYS A 120 -55.43 -9.86 65.60
C LYS A 120 -55.30 -10.30 67.07
N THR A 121 -54.27 -9.85 67.77
CA THR A 121 -53.97 -10.28 69.16
C THR A 121 -54.40 -9.21 70.19
N LYS A 122 -55.27 -8.27 69.80
CA LYS A 122 -55.86 -7.24 70.64
C LYS A 122 -57.38 -7.35 70.67
#